data_AF-A0A1C7M7Z0-F1
#
_entry.id   AF-A0A1C7M7Z0-F1
#
_cell.length_a   1.000
_cell.length_b   1.000
_cell.length_c   1.000
_cell.angle_alpha   90.00
_cell.angle_beta   90.00
_cell.angle_gamma   90.00
#
_symmetry.space_group_name_H-M   'P 1'
#
loop_
_entity.id
_entity.type
_entity.pdbx_description
1 polymer ?
#
loop_
_entity_poly.entity_id
_entity_poly.type
_entity_poly.pdbx_seq_one_letter_code
_entity_poly.pdbx_strand_id
1 'polypeptide(L)'
;MEARGNPPEYAAQGVDYVRGSLNWGPFSWLNGVSKTFGWWTNRRKTFADAFHTYALEWTPQFIRIYVDSRLTYMLYLPLTEPFFARGDFPPVVANGSEYIVLEDPWRNGTRNVAPFDEEFYLIVNVAVGGTSGWFPDGVGGKPWLDASLSAMSDFAHQQDEWYATWPTNIADRALVVDYVKMWQRC
;
A
#
# COMPACT_ATOMS: atom_id res chain seq x y z
N MET A 1 1.39 0.13 5.27
CA MET A 1 2.01 -1.18 5.06
C MET A 1 0.95 -2.11 4.53
N GLU A 2 1.31 -2.95 3.58
CA GLU A 2 0.37 -3.80 2.86
C GLU A 2 1.01 -5.18 2.64
N ALA A 3 0.25 -6.25 2.86
CA ALA A 3 0.68 -7.63 2.62
C ALA A 3 -0.51 -8.44 2.10
N ARG A 4 -0.24 -9.56 1.43
CA ARG A 4 -1.26 -10.49 0.95
C ARG A 4 -1.30 -11.74 1.82
N GLY A 5 -2.50 -12.31 1.96
CA GLY A 5 -2.71 -13.64 2.55
C GLY A 5 -2.53 -14.81 1.56
N ASN A 6 -2.26 -14.51 0.29
CA ASN A 6 -2.06 -15.52 -0.75
C ASN A 6 -0.77 -16.32 -0.52
N PRO A 7 -0.74 -17.62 -0.87
CA PRO A 7 0.42 -18.47 -0.60
C PRO A 7 1.67 -18.02 -1.40
N PRO A 8 2.88 -18.47 -1.04
CA PRO A 8 4.13 -18.05 -1.70
C PRO A 8 4.17 -18.31 -3.22
N GLU A 9 3.40 -19.27 -3.72
CA GLU A 9 3.28 -19.58 -5.15
C GLU A 9 2.49 -18.52 -5.93
N TYR A 10 1.83 -17.58 -5.24
CA TYR A 10 1.12 -16.49 -5.90
C TYR A 10 2.09 -15.56 -6.63
N ALA A 11 1.95 -15.51 -7.96
CA ALA A 11 2.92 -14.86 -8.85
C ALA A 11 3.06 -13.33 -8.67
N ALA A 12 2.14 -12.69 -7.95
CA ALA A 12 2.17 -11.25 -7.69
C ALA A 12 2.45 -10.94 -6.21
N GLN A 13 3.44 -11.61 -5.62
CA GLN A 13 3.89 -11.47 -4.22
C GLN A 13 2.88 -11.98 -3.20
N GLY A 14 3.13 -13.18 -2.65
CA GLY A 14 2.33 -13.82 -1.61
C GLY A 14 2.72 -13.39 -0.18
N VAL A 15 2.37 -14.23 0.79
CA VAL A 15 2.61 -14.07 2.24
C VAL A 15 4.08 -13.96 2.64
N ASP A 16 5.00 -14.28 1.74
CA ASP A 16 6.44 -14.15 1.88
C ASP A 16 6.97 -12.75 1.52
N TYR A 17 6.07 -11.81 1.20
CA TYR A 17 6.35 -10.41 0.93
C TYR A 17 5.56 -9.47 1.84
N VAL A 18 6.19 -8.37 2.24
CA VAL A 18 5.54 -7.20 2.84
C VAL A 18 5.94 -5.94 2.08
N ARG A 19 5.00 -5.01 1.93
CA ARG A 19 5.19 -3.78 1.16
C ARG A 19 5.04 -2.54 2.03
N GLY A 20 5.93 -1.58 1.80
CA GLY A 20 5.83 -0.23 2.31
C GLY A 20 5.57 0.71 1.14
N SER A 21 4.48 1.47 1.21
CA SER A 21 4.04 2.37 0.14
C SER A 21 3.64 3.70 0.77
N LEU A 22 3.97 4.81 0.11
CA LEU A 22 3.40 6.12 0.36
C LEU A 22 2.51 6.49 -0.83
N ASN A 23 1.21 6.67 -0.60
CA ASN A 23 0.27 7.12 -1.61
C ASN A 23 0.13 8.63 -1.50
N TRP A 24 0.31 9.33 -2.62
CA TRP A 24 0.26 10.79 -2.71
C TRP A 24 0.08 11.18 -4.17
N GLY A 25 -0.55 12.32 -4.41
CA GLY A 25 -0.85 12.76 -5.76
C GLY A 25 -1.74 13.99 -5.70
N PRO A 26 -1.75 14.82 -6.75
CA PRO A 26 -2.64 15.97 -6.81
C PRO A 26 -4.11 15.57 -6.94
N PHE A 27 -4.38 14.36 -7.44
CA PHE A 27 -5.71 13.80 -7.61
C PHE A 27 -5.75 12.32 -7.24
N SER A 28 -6.94 11.79 -6.92
CA SER A 28 -7.09 10.37 -6.55
C SER A 28 -6.78 9.40 -7.69
N TRP A 29 -6.89 9.84 -8.94
CA TRP A 29 -6.52 9.08 -10.14
C TRP A 29 -5.08 9.34 -10.61
N LEU A 30 -4.35 10.26 -9.97
CA LEU A 30 -2.97 10.59 -10.31
C LEU A 30 -2.05 10.33 -9.12
N ASN A 31 -1.84 9.06 -8.82
CA ASN A 31 -1.05 8.61 -7.67
C ASN A 31 0.43 8.42 -8.04
N GLY A 32 1.32 9.07 -7.29
CA GLY A 32 2.78 8.99 -7.38
C GLY A 32 3.40 7.82 -6.61
N VAL A 33 2.62 6.90 -6.07
CA VAL A 33 3.09 5.76 -5.26
C VAL A 33 4.20 4.95 -5.92
N SER A 34 4.23 4.86 -7.26
CA SER A 34 5.26 4.17 -8.02
C SER A 34 6.68 4.69 -7.76
N LYS A 35 6.81 5.93 -7.28
CA LYS A 35 8.08 6.58 -6.90
C LYS A 35 8.46 6.34 -5.44
N THR A 36 7.55 5.84 -4.61
CA THR A 36 7.70 5.78 -3.14
C THR A 36 7.11 4.49 -2.58
N PHE A 37 7.45 3.37 -3.19
CA PHE A 37 7.15 2.06 -2.65
C PHE A 37 8.38 1.16 -2.68
N GLY A 38 8.36 0.15 -1.83
CA GLY A 38 9.27 -0.98 -1.91
C GLY A 38 8.76 -2.13 -1.09
N TRP A 39 9.48 -3.24 -1.11
CA TRP A 39 9.06 -4.47 -0.45
C TRP A 39 10.25 -5.17 0.18
N TRP A 40 9.94 -6.04 1.13
CA TRP A 40 10.89 -6.96 1.73
C TRP A 40 10.33 -8.37 1.61
N THR A 41 11.22 -9.34 1.41
CA THR A 41 10.85 -10.76 1.27
C THR A 41 11.77 -11.64 2.09
N ASN A 42 11.26 -12.77 2.52
CA ASN A 42 12.00 -13.80 3.23
C ASN A 42 11.92 -15.13 2.47
N ARG A 43 13.08 -15.69 2.12
CA ARG A 43 13.17 -16.92 1.31
C ARG A 43 12.91 -18.21 2.10
N ARG A 44 12.86 -18.15 3.44
CA ARG A 44 12.80 -19.35 4.30
C ARG A 44 11.56 -19.40 5.20
N LYS A 45 10.90 -18.27 5.40
CA LYS A 45 9.73 -18.12 6.27
C LYS A 45 8.78 -17.12 5.63
N THR A 46 7.51 -17.21 5.96
CA THR A 46 6.50 -16.23 5.57
C THR A 46 6.28 -15.21 6.68
N PHE A 47 5.65 -14.08 6.36
CA PHE A 47 5.22 -13.11 7.35
C PHE A 47 3.93 -13.51 8.09
N ALA A 48 3.35 -14.67 7.73
CA ALA A 48 2.22 -15.29 8.42
C ALA A 48 2.67 -16.31 9.50
N ASP A 49 3.94 -16.71 9.52
CA ASP A 49 4.44 -17.76 10.41
C ASP A 49 4.57 -17.31 11.88
N ALA A 50 4.66 -16.00 12.14
CA ALA A 50 4.89 -15.45 13.47
C ALA A 50 4.44 -13.97 13.57
N PHE A 51 4.43 -13.44 14.79
CA PHE A 51 4.32 -11.99 14.99
C PHE A 51 5.57 -11.27 14.49
N HIS A 52 5.34 -10.17 13.79
CA HIS A 52 6.37 -9.28 13.26
C HIS A 52 6.17 -7.86 13.77
N THR A 53 7.26 -7.12 13.93
CA THR A 53 7.18 -5.70 14.30
C THR A 53 7.27 -4.85 13.05
N TYR A 54 6.17 -4.18 12.76
CA TYR A 54 5.98 -3.34 11.59
C TYR A 54 6.09 -1.87 11.99
N ALA A 55 6.99 -1.13 11.36
CA ALA A 55 7.34 0.22 11.81
C ALA A 55 7.33 1.25 10.69
N LEU A 56 6.74 2.39 11.00
CA LEU A 56 6.85 3.65 10.26
C LEU A 56 7.63 4.62 11.13
N GLU A 57 8.79 5.06 10.65
CA GLU A 57 9.48 6.22 11.18
C GLU A 57 9.26 7.39 10.24
N TRP A 58 8.76 8.48 10.78
CA TRP A 58 8.44 9.67 10.01
C TRP A 58 8.95 10.89 10.76
N THR A 59 9.80 11.64 10.07
CA THR A 59 10.46 12.85 10.57
C THR A 59 10.42 13.91 9.47
N PRO A 60 10.70 15.19 9.79
CA PRO A 60 10.85 16.21 8.76
C PRO A 60 12.01 15.97 7.78
N GLN A 61 12.91 15.03 8.06
CA GLN A 61 14.08 14.72 7.22
C GLN A 61 13.90 13.48 6.35
N PHE A 62 13.15 12.49 6.82
CA PHE A 62 12.95 11.23 6.10
C PHE A 62 11.68 10.50 6.55
N ILE A 63 11.19 9.62 5.68
CA ILE A 63 10.24 8.57 6.01
C ILE A 63 10.91 7.21 5.79
N ARG A 64 10.78 6.29 6.76
CA ARG A 64 11.29 4.92 6.67
C ARG A 64 10.22 3.92 7.08
N ILE A 65 10.06 2.87 6.28
CA ILE A 65 9.14 1.77 6.53
C ILE A 65 9.94 0.47 6.57
N TYR A 66 9.83 -0.30 7.65
CA TYR A 66 10.56 -1.55 7.83
C TYR A 66 9.78 -2.59 8.63
N VAL A 67 10.27 -3.83 8.57
CA VAL A 67 9.78 -4.99 9.32
C VAL A 67 10.93 -5.59 10.12
N ASP A 68 10.69 -5.85 11.40
CA ASP A 68 11.56 -6.46 12.42
C ASP A 68 12.89 -5.76 12.72
N SER A 69 13.59 -5.22 11.71
CA SER A 69 14.91 -4.62 11.84
C SER A 69 15.03 -3.32 11.05
N ARG A 70 15.59 -2.30 11.71
CA ARG A 70 15.91 -1.00 11.08
C ARG A 70 16.97 -1.08 9.99
N LEU A 71 17.76 -2.17 9.96
CA LEU A 71 18.81 -2.39 8.96
C LEU A 71 18.24 -2.77 7.60
N THR A 72 17.00 -3.23 7.59
CA THR A 72 16.34 -3.83 6.44
C THR A 72 15.00 -3.17 6.24
N TYR A 73 14.94 -2.22 5.30
CA TYR A 73 13.76 -1.40 5.08
C TYR A 73 13.10 -1.71 3.73
N MET A 74 11.77 -1.70 3.73
CA MET A 74 10.98 -1.70 2.50
C MET A 74 11.10 -0.36 1.78
N LEU A 75 11.19 0.73 2.55
CA LEU A 75 11.32 2.08 2.01
C LEU A 75 12.19 2.93 2.94
N TYR A 76 13.15 3.66 2.36
CA TYR A 76 13.81 4.79 2.99
C TYR A 76 13.75 5.97 2.02
N LEU A 77 13.07 7.04 2.43
CA LEU A 77 12.78 8.20 1.62
C LEU A 77 13.31 9.47 2.29
N PRO A 78 14.47 10.00 1.86
CA PRO A 78 14.90 11.33 2.24
C PRO A 78 13.94 12.42 1.69
N LEU A 79 13.56 13.36 2.55
CA LEU A 79 12.67 14.47 2.20
C LEU A 79 13.48 15.68 1.69
N THR A 80 14.21 15.46 0.59
CA THR A 80 15.13 16.46 0.00
C THR A 80 14.58 17.15 -1.25
N GLU A 81 13.45 16.68 -1.78
CA GLU A 81 12.79 17.23 -2.97
C GLU A 81 11.28 17.36 -2.75
N PRO A 82 10.60 18.36 -3.34
CA PRO A 82 9.14 18.49 -3.29
C PRO A 82 8.44 17.27 -3.88
N PHE A 83 7.37 16.80 -3.26
CA PHE A 83 6.62 15.65 -3.76
C PHE A 83 6.05 15.91 -5.17
N PHE A 84 5.53 17.10 -5.44
CA PHE A 84 5.02 17.41 -6.79
C PHE A 84 6.10 17.26 -7.87
N ALA A 85 7.33 17.69 -7.58
CA ALA A 85 8.48 17.51 -8.47
C ALA A 85 8.89 16.03 -8.58
N ARG A 86 8.93 15.30 -7.46
CA ARG A 86 9.19 13.84 -7.43
C ARG A 86 8.19 13.06 -8.30
N GLY A 87 6.96 13.56 -8.38
CA GLY A 87 5.85 12.89 -9.05
C GLY A 87 6.03 12.82 -10.56
N ASP A 88 6.75 13.79 -11.11
CA ASP A 88 6.96 13.93 -12.56
C ASP A 88 5.62 13.82 -13.32
N PHE A 89 4.61 14.50 -12.78
CA PHE A 89 3.27 14.47 -13.31
C PHE A 89 3.17 15.28 -14.61
N PRO A 90 2.31 14.88 -15.56
CA PRO A 90 2.13 15.62 -16.81
C PRO A 90 1.61 17.04 -16.52
N PRO A 91 2.05 18.06 -17.30
CA PRO A 91 1.67 19.45 -17.07
C PRO A 91 0.19 19.73 -17.37
N VAL A 92 -0.48 18.84 -18.13
CA VAL A 92 -1.89 18.92 -18.47
C VAL A 92 -2.51 17.54 -18.26
N VAL A 93 -3.65 17.49 -17.58
CA VAL A 93 -4.40 16.25 -17.31
C VAL A 93 -5.85 16.39 -17.74
N ALA A 94 -6.48 15.26 -18.08
CA ALA A 94 -7.92 15.21 -18.28
C ALA A 94 -8.64 15.05 -16.93
N ASN A 95 -9.62 15.90 -16.66
CA ASN A 95 -10.52 15.80 -15.51
C ASN A 95 -11.94 15.45 -16.00
N GLY A 96 -12.09 14.23 -16.51
CA GLY A 96 -13.31 13.80 -17.19
C GLY A 96 -13.40 14.36 -18.60
N SER A 97 -14.16 15.44 -18.79
CA SER A 97 -14.46 16.01 -20.12
C SER A 97 -13.55 17.17 -20.53
N GLU A 98 -12.74 17.70 -19.61
CA GLU A 98 -11.90 18.88 -19.84
C GLU A 98 -10.43 18.58 -19.59
N TYR A 99 -9.55 19.32 -20.29
CA TYR A 99 -8.12 19.34 -20.01
C TYR A 99 -7.79 20.54 -19.13
N ILE A 100 -7.14 20.28 -18.00
CA ILE A 100 -6.73 21.30 -17.04
C ILE A 100 -5.20 21.35 -16.93
N VAL A 101 -4.66 22.53 -16.67
CA VAL A 101 -3.25 22.69 -16.31
C VAL A 101 -3.08 22.16 -14.89
N LEU A 102 -2.08 21.30 -14.70
CA LEU A 102 -1.79 20.72 -13.40
C LEU A 102 -1.02 21.74 -12.55
N GLU A 103 -1.63 22.19 -11.46
CA GLU A 103 -0.97 23.02 -10.45
C GLU A 103 -0.43 22.17 -9.29
N ASP A 104 0.64 22.65 -8.66
CA ASP A 104 1.18 22.06 -7.43
C ASP A 104 0.25 22.35 -6.25
N PRO A 105 -0.49 21.34 -5.72
CA PRO A 105 -1.39 21.54 -4.59
C PRO A 105 -0.63 21.81 -3.28
N TRP A 106 0.66 21.48 -3.22
CA TRP A 106 1.50 21.57 -2.02
C TRP A 106 2.43 22.78 -2.03
N ARG A 107 2.24 23.72 -2.97
CA ARG A 107 3.07 24.93 -3.11
C ARG A 107 3.18 25.79 -1.85
N ASN A 108 2.15 25.75 -1.00
CA ASN A 108 2.07 26.51 0.26
C ASN A 108 2.39 25.65 1.51
N GLY A 109 2.63 24.36 1.34
CA GLY A 109 2.96 23.44 2.44
C GLY A 109 4.43 23.49 2.83
N THR A 110 4.81 22.66 3.78
CA THR A 110 6.19 22.50 4.21
C THR A 110 7.03 21.95 3.07
N ARG A 111 8.00 22.74 2.61
CA ARG A 111 8.86 22.39 1.47
C ARG A 111 9.50 21.01 1.65
N ASN A 112 9.41 20.17 0.61
CA ASN A 112 9.88 18.77 0.55
C ASN A 112 9.14 17.77 1.44
N VAL A 113 8.27 18.23 2.34
CA VAL A 113 7.58 17.37 3.31
C VAL A 113 6.12 17.18 2.91
N ALA A 114 5.43 18.24 2.49
CA ALA A 114 4.05 18.18 2.02
C ALA A 114 3.90 17.18 0.86
N PRO A 115 2.89 16.27 0.89
CA PRO A 115 1.70 16.26 1.78
C PRO A 115 1.85 15.61 3.16
N PHE A 116 3.04 15.13 3.52
CA PHE A 116 3.28 14.44 4.80
C PHE A 116 3.72 15.41 5.89
N ASP A 117 3.12 16.60 5.93
CA ASP A 117 3.31 17.65 6.94
C ASP A 117 2.06 17.90 7.80
N GLU A 118 1.01 17.11 7.61
CA GLU A 118 -0.26 17.17 8.34
C GLU A 118 -0.45 15.95 9.25
N GLU A 119 -1.39 16.01 10.18
CA GLU A 119 -1.74 14.84 11.02
C GLU A 119 -2.48 13.75 10.21
N PHE A 120 -2.17 12.48 10.47
CA PHE A 120 -2.82 11.33 9.85
C PHE A 120 -3.44 10.41 10.89
N TYR A 121 -4.53 9.75 10.51
CA TYR A 121 -5.11 8.65 11.28
C TYR A 121 -4.39 7.34 11.00
N LEU A 122 -4.18 6.52 12.04
CA LEU A 122 -3.79 5.13 11.87
C LEU A 122 -5.03 4.29 11.56
N ILE A 123 -5.00 3.60 10.42
CA ILE A 123 -5.99 2.60 10.03
C ILE A 123 -5.31 1.24 9.99
N VAL A 124 -5.95 0.24 10.62
CA VAL A 124 -5.55 -1.17 10.56
C VAL A 124 -6.77 -1.95 10.13
N ASN A 125 -6.70 -2.64 9.00
CA ASN A 125 -7.82 -3.40 8.45
C ASN A 125 -7.37 -4.65 7.70
N VAL A 126 -8.34 -5.49 7.37
CA VAL A 126 -8.24 -6.54 6.36
C VAL A 126 -9.20 -6.16 5.23
N ALA A 127 -8.75 -6.26 3.99
CA ALA A 127 -9.54 -5.96 2.81
C ALA A 127 -9.45 -7.11 1.80
N VAL A 128 -10.53 -7.30 1.04
CA VAL A 128 -10.68 -8.33 0.00
C VAL A 128 -11.39 -7.72 -1.21
N GLY A 129 -11.22 -8.30 -2.40
CA GLY A 129 -12.02 -7.91 -3.57
C GLY A 129 -11.71 -6.51 -4.13
N GLY A 130 -10.47 -6.02 -4.03
CA GLY A 130 -10.12 -4.68 -4.52
C GLY A 130 -9.95 -4.56 -6.03
N THR A 131 -10.20 -3.36 -6.58
CA THR A 131 -9.99 -3.02 -8.01
C THR A 131 -8.81 -2.07 -8.26
N SER A 132 -7.96 -1.88 -7.25
CA SER A 132 -6.85 -0.91 -7.28
C SER A 132 -5.59 -1.39 -8.02
N GLY A 133 -5.64 -2.54 -8.69
CA GLY A 133 -4.45 -3.24 -9.20
C GLY A 133 -3.64 -3.97 -8.11
N TRP A 134 -4.08 -3.94 -6.85
CA TRP A 134 -3.41 -4.71 -5.79
C TRP A 134 -3.44 -6.23 -6.07
N PHE A 135 -4.53 -6.74 -6.64
CA PHE A 135 -4.58 -8.08 -7.21
C PHE A 135 -4.56 -7.95 -8.73
N PRO A 136 -3.44 -8.25 -9.42
CA PRO A 136 -3.37 -8.05 -10.87
C PRO A 136 -4.34 -8.94 -11.64
N ASP A 137 -4.95 -8.38 -12.69
CA ASP A 137 -5.80 -9.15 -13.60
C ASP A 137 -5.05 -10.32 -14.23
N GLY A 138 -5.71 -11.47 -14.32
CA GLY A 138 -5.14 -12.71 -14.87
C GLY A 138 -4.17 -13.46 -13.95
N VAL A 139 -3.93 -12.99 -12.71
CA VAL A 139 -3.02 -13.64 -11.77
C VAL A 139 -3.77 -14.41 -10.68
N GLY A 140 -3.36 -15.66 -10.45
CA GLY A 140 -3.84 -16.51 -9.36
C GLY A 140 -5.34 -16.80 -9.37
N GLY A 141 -5.94 -16.88 -10.57
CA GLY A 141 -7.35 -17.23 -10.73
C GLY A 141 -8.32 -16.15 -10.25
N LYS A 142 -7.90 -14.88 -10.22
CA LYS A 142 -8.74 -13.74 -9.83
C LYS A 142 -10.07 -13.74 -10.60
N PRO A 143 -11.23 -13.83 -9.92
CA PRO A 143 -12.54 -13.99 -10.58
C PRO A 143 -13.17 -12.70 -11.11
N TRP A 144 -12.58 -11.53 -10.87
CA TRP A 144 -13.06 -10.23 -11.37
C TRP A 144 -11.96 -9.49 -12.13
N LEU A 145 -12.35 -8.54 -12.98
CA LEU A 145 -11.44 -7.62 -13.66
C LEU A 145 -11.54 -6.21 -13.06
N ASP A 146 -10.41 -5.53 -12.89
CA ASP A 146 -10.36 -4.22 -12.21
C ASP A 146 -11.24 -3.16 -12.88
N ALA A 147 -11.30 -3.17 -14.21
CA ALA A 147 -12.07 -2.21 -15.00
C ALA A 147 -13.53 -2.64 -15.26
N SER A 148 -13.97 -3.80 -14.75
CA SER A 148 -15.34 -4.27 -14.99
C SER A 148 -16.36 -3.53 -14.13
N LEU A 149 -17.47 -3.12 -14.73
CA LEU A 149 -18.62 -2.57 -14.00
C LEU A 149 -19.28 -3.61 -13.07
N SER A 150 -19.10 -4.91 -13.35
CA SER A 150 -19.60 -6.02 -12.55
C SER A 150 -18.59 -6.56 -11.52
N ALA A 151 -17.40 -5.97 -11.39
CA ALA A 151 -16.29 -6.54 -10.63
C ALA A 151 -16.66 -7.04 -9.22
N MET A 152 -17.40 -6.23 -8.45
CA MET A 152 -17.84 -6.60 -7.10
C MET A 152 -18.89 -7.71 -7.09
N SER A 153 -19.75 -7.77 -8.12
CA SER A 153 -20.72 -8.85 -8.28
C SER A 153 -20.02 -10.16 -8.63
N ASP A 154 -19.03 -10.11 -9.53
CA ASP A 154 -18.26 -11.29 -9.95
C ASP A 154 -17.43 -11.83 -8.79
N PHE A 155 -16.82 -10.93 -7.99
CA PHE A 155 -16.16 -11.28 -6.73
C PHE A 155 -17.13 -11.98 -5.75
N ALA A 156 -18.34 -11.45 -5.57
CA ALA A 156 -19.32 -12.00 -4.64
C ALA A 156 -19.88 -13.35 -5.10
N HIS A 157 -20.13 -13.54 -6.40
CA HIS A 157 -20.63 -14.82 -6.92
C HIS A 157 -19.64 -15.97 -6.73
N GLN A 158 -18.33 -15.67 -6.75
CA GLN A 158 -17.29 -16.68 -6.52
C GLN A 158 -16.90 -16.82 -5.04
N GLN A 159 -17.74 -16.32 -4.12
CA GLN A 159 -17.46 -16.36 -2.68
C GLN A 159 -17.19 -17.74 -2.13
N ASP A 160 -18.00 -18.72 -2.52
CA ASP A 160 -17.81 -20.10 -2.04
C ASP A 160 -16.43 -20.66 -2.46
N GLU A 161 -15.92 -20.27 -3.62
CA GLU A 161 -14.61 -20.70 -4.11
C GLU A 161 -13.47 -20.03 -3.36
N TRP A 162 -13.43 -18.69 -3.31
CA TRP A 162 -12.30 -18.01 -2.69
C TRP A 162 -12.32 -18.15 -1.17
N TYR A 163 -13.50 -18.23 -0.54
CA TYR A 163 -13.59 -18.41 0.91
C TYR A 163 -13.13 -19.80 1.34
N ALA A 164 -13.36 -20.83 0.51
CA ALA A 164 -12.87 -22.19 0.77
C ALA A 164 -11.34 -22.29 0.78
N THR A 165 -10.63 -21.32 0.18
CA THR A 165 -9.15 -21.28 0.21
C THR A 165 -8.59 -20.78 1.55
N TRP A 166 -9.42 -20.16 2.39
CA TRP A 166 -8.97 -19.60 3.66
C TRP A 166 -8.85 -20.68 4.74
N PRO A 167 -7.92 -20.53 5.70
CA PRO A 167 -7.85 -21.41 6.85
C PRO A 167 -9.20 -21.55 7.57
N THR A 168 -9.55 -22.78 7.95
CA THR A 168 -10.79 -23.09 8.66
C THR A 168 -10.77 -22.59 10.10
N ASN A 169 -9.58 -22.62 10.71
CA ASN A 169 -9.33 -22.02 12.02
C ASN A 169 -9.39 -20.49 11.90
N ILE A 170 -10.23 -19.87 12.73
CA ILE A 170 -10.45 -18.42 12.74
C ILE A 170 -9.16 -17.67 13.04
N ALA A 171 -8.32 -18.19 13.95
CA ALA A 171 -7.07 -17.54 14.33
C ALA A 171 -6.10 -17.40 13.14
N ASP A 172 -6.08 -18.40 12.25
CA ASP A 172 -5.14 -18.47 11.13
C ASP A 172 -5.55 -17.57 9.95
N ARG A 173 -6.83 -17.15 9.89
CA ARG A 173 -7.35 -16.21 8.87
C ARG A 173 -7.59 -14.80 9.40
N ALA A 174 -7.42 -14.56 10.69
CA ALA A 174 -7.64 -13.26 11.30
C ALA A 174 -6.37 -12.39 11.23
N LEU A 175 -6.55 -11.07 11.13
CA LEU A 175 -5.48 -10.14 11.46
C LEU A 175 -5.41 -10.02 12.99
N VAL A 176 -4.34 -10.58 13.56
CA VAL A 176 -4.09 -10.52 15.01
C VAL A 176 -3.06 -9.45 15.31
N VAL A 177 -3.42 -8.50 16.17
CA VAL A 177 -2.54 -7.40 16.60
C VAL A 177 -2.31 -7.52 18.10
N ASP A 178 -1.05 -7.78 18.49
CA ASP A 178 -0.66 -7.85 19.89
C ASP A 178 -0.60 -6.45 20.53
N TYR A 179 0.05 -5.48 19.85
CA TYR A 179 0.11 -4.11 20.32
C TYR A 179 0.26 -3.08 19.18
N VAL A 180 -0.07 -1.84 19.51
CA VAL A 180 0.28 -0.65 18.74
C VAL A 180 0.99 0.33 19.67
N LYS A 181 2.12 0.87 19.23
CA LYS A 181 2.88 1.87 19.99
C LYS A 181 3.22 3.06 19.10
N MET A 182 3.06 4.26 19.65
CA MET A 182 3.36 5.53 18.98
C MET A 182 4.24 6.36 19.89
N TRP A 183 5.25 7.01 19.30
CA TRP A 183 6.18 7.86 20.02
C TRP A 183 6.44 9.12 19.20
N GLN A 184 6.67 10.22 19.90
CA GLN A 184 7.08 11.49 19.32
C GLN A 184 8.44 11.88 19.91
N ARG A 185 9.30 12.50 19.10
CA ARG A 185 10.55 13.07 19.59
C ARG A 185 10.24 14.33 20.39
N CYS A 186 10.72 14.37 21.64
CA CYS A 186 10.71 15.56 22.49
C CYS A 186 11.86 16.50 22.15
#